data_AF-A0A9W9TVT4-F1
#
_entry.id   AF-A0A9W9TVT4-F1
#
_cell.length_a   1.000
_cell.length_b   1.000
_cell.length_c   1.000
_cell.angle_alpha   90.00
_cell.angle_beta   90.00
_cell.angle_gamma   90.00
#
_symmetry.space_group_name_H-M   'P 1'
#
loop_
_entity.id
_entity.type
_entity.pdbx_description
1 polymer ?
#
loop_
_entity_poly.entity_id
_entity_poly.type
_entity_poly.pdbx_seq_one_letter_code
_entity_poly.pdbx_strand_id
1 'polypeptide(L)'
;MTTLYSEDFPKKGPRGLVTDLDEDSSSDSIQVPPLGEPSDERRFWFQRALDYNPEAIATQPSVFDNPDTAKEYQPQADWENLHRFDPLARWSWGEEHRLIRKIDLRIMVFACFMFAALELDRSNLQQALTDNFLNDLHMNTNDYNLGNTVFRLSFLCAELPSQLVSKWVGPDRWIPTQMVLWSAVAMGQYGLEGKTSFLVCRALLGILQGGFIPDVILYLSYFYKHHELSIRLGFFWTAMNIADIIASFLAFGLLHLRGVQGQSGWRWLFLIEGLITMLMGLSAYVLMPPGPCQTANWSRGKSGWFSPREETIMVNRVIRDDPSKGTMHNREPITPKLLFKSLCDFDLWPLYIIGLTFETPMMTPKQYLTLTLRDLGFNTFVTNLLTIPSTVISIVTMLAITYLSEVTGQLTWVSILGQIWTLPFVVYLYVVDVNSASKWAVWIVMTLLLGFPNSHAIQVSWNSRNSNTVRSRTVSAAMYNMCVQASSIIAANIYRAGNLAKTLALVLVLLVDDAPRYRRGNRVLVSLVVTNIFIYLLTKIYYVWRNSSREKKWNALSSQEQLHYLETTKDEGNRRLDFRFAH
;
A
#
# COMPACT_ATOMS: atom_id res chain seq x y z
N MET A 1 31.20 -1.55 -42.90
CA MET A 1 30.17 -2.48 -43.39
C MET A 1 28.96 -2.27 -42.48
N THR A 2 28.18 -1.19 -42.60
CA THR A 2 27.44 -0.65 -43.76
C THR A 2 26.44 -1.64 -44.35
N THR A 3 25.17 -1.47 -43.94
CA THR A 3 23.91 -1.82 -44.64
C THR A 3 22.79 -1.29 -43.72
N LEU A 4 22.28 -0.06 -43.85
CA LEU A 4 21.30 0.45 -44.83
C LEU A 4 20.10 -0.48 -45.03
N TYR A 5 19.02 -0.21 -44.29
CA TYR A 5 17.64 -0.36 -44.74
C TYR A 5 16.85 0.84 -44.19
N SER A 6 16.68 1.85 -45.03
CA SER A 6 15.66 2.89 -44.89
C SER A 6 14.36 2.35 -45.48
N GLU A 7 13.31 2.26 -44.69
CA GLU A 7 11.93 2.27 -45.20
C GLU A 7 11.25 3.51 -44.62
N ASP A 8 11.05 4.49 -45.50
CA ASP A 8 10.31 5.72 -45.28
C ASP A 8 8.83 5.39 -45.07
N PHE A 9 8.39 5.37 -43.80
CA PHE A 9 6.99 5.52 -43.47
C PHE A 9 6.64 7.01 -43.46
N PRO A 10 5.59 7.46 -44.18
CA PRO A 10 5.18 8.85 -44.14
C PRO A 10 4.71 9.18 -42.71
N LYS A 11 5.44 10.07 -42.04
CA LYS A 11 5.01 10.71 -40.79
C LYS A 11 3.75 11.53 -41.04
N LYS A 12 2.58 10.88 -41.03
CA LYS A 12 1.33 11.57 -40.78
C LYS A 12 1.32 11.94 -39.29
N GLY A 13 1.62 13.19 -39.00
CA GLY A 13 1.38 13.78 -37.69
C GLY A 13 -0.10 13.62 -37.28
N PRO A 14 -0.42 13.64 -35.98
CA PRO A 14 -1.80 13.57 -35.53
C PRO A 14 -2.60 14.71 -36.15
N ARG A 15 -3.68 14.38 -36.85
CA ARG A 15 -4.67 15.35 -37.32
C ARG A 15 -5.37 15.93 -36.09
N GLY A 16 -5.36 17.25 -35.96
CA GLY A 16 -6.13 18.01 -34.96
C GLY A 16 -5.39 18.26 -33.65
N LEU A 17 -4.26 18.97 -33.70
CA LEU A 17 -3.75 19.69 -32.53
C LEU A 17 -4.63 20.92 -32.31
N VAL A 18 -4.96 21.21 -31.05
CA VAL A 18 -5.78 22.35 -30.57
C VAL A 18 -5.06 23.71 -30.76
N THR A 19 -4.15 23.80 -31.75
CA THR A 19 -3.32 24.98 -32.02
C THR A 19 -3.88 25.92 -33.07
N ASP A 20 -4.97 25.57 -33.76
CA ASP A 20 -5.61 26.45 -34.75
C ASP A 20 -6.89 27.08 -34.18
N LEU A 21 -6.76 27.77 -33.05
CA LEU A 21 -7.74 28.78 -32.63
C LEU A 21 -7.26 30.14 -33.14
N ASP A 22 -7.09 30.26 -34.46
CA ASP A 22 -7.07 31.55 -35.11
C ASP A 22 -8.53 32.00 -35.27
N GLU A 23 -8.85 33.12 -34.62
CA GLU A 23 -10.05 33.92 -34.88
C GLU A 23 -10.01 34.39 -36.33
N ASP A 24 -10.51 33.58 -37.26
CA ASP A 24 -11.12 33.97 -38.55
C ASP A 24 -10.99 32.83 -39.57
N SER A 25 -11.87 31.82 -39.47
CA SER A 25 -12.36 31.14 -40.68
C SER A 25 -13.71 30.46 -40.45
N SER A 26 -14.62 30.75 -41.37
CA SER A 26 -15.96 30.23 -41.58
C SER A 26 -16.27 28.82 -41.02
N SER A 27 -17.17 28.80 -40.04
CA SER A 27 -18.23 27.80 -39.79
C SER A 27 -18.18 26.45 -40.54
N ASP A 28 -17.27 25.58 -40.13
CA ASP A 28 -17.60 24.18 -39.90
C ASP A 28 -17.49 23.97 -38.39
N SER A 29 -18.61 24.05 -37.69
CA SER A 29 -18.63 23.78 -36.25
C SER A 29 -18.17 22.35 -36.04
N ILE A 30 -16.96 22.16 -35.52
CA ILE A 30 -16.51 20.87 -35.01
C ILE A 30 -17.54 20.47 -33.96
N GLN A 31 -18.45 19.56 -34.32
CA GLN A 31 -19.49 19.07 -33.42
C GLN A 31 -18.78 18.32 -32.29
N VAL A 32 -18.62 19.01 -31.15
CA VAL A 32 -18.09 18.41 -29.93
C VAL A 32 -19.06 17.30 -29.52
N PRO A 33 -18.60 16.03 -29.43
CA PRO A 33 -19.47 14.93 -29.07
C PRO A 33 -20.08 15.15 -27.67
N PRO A 34 -21.38 14.83 -27.47
CA PRO A 34 -22.04 15.04 -26.19
C PRO A 34 -21.31 14.31 -25.05
N LEU A 35 -21.26 14.95 -23.89
CA LEU A 35 -20.74 14.35 -22.65
C LEU A 35 -21.84 13.51 -21.98
N GLY A 36 -21.42 12.54 -21.17
CA GLY A 36 -22.34 11.78 -20.32
C GLY A 36 -22.98 12.65 -19.26
N GLU A 37 -24.21 12.32 -18.86
CA GLU A 37 -24.83 12.95 -17.69
C GLU A 37 -23.99 12.65 -16.43
N PRO A 38 -23.89 13.61 -15.48
CA PRO A 38 -23.25 13.38 -14.20
C PRO A 38 -23.97 12.27 -13.45
N SER A 39 -23.43 11.06 -13.50
CA SER A 39 -23.92 9.92 -12.74
C SER A 39 -23.02 9.70 -11.53
N ASP A 40 -23.60 9.46 -10.35
CA ASP A 40 -22.85 8.94 -9.22
C ASP A 40 -22.27 7.56 -9.60
N GLU A 41 -20.98 7.53 -9.94
CA GLU A 41 -20.26 6.29 -10.23
C GLU A 41 -20.37 5.34 -9.02
N ARG A 42 -20.55 4.06 -9.32
CA ARG A 42 -20.57 3.00 -8.31
C ARG A 42 -19.20 2.92 -7.64
N ARG A 43 -19.07 3.49 -6.43
CA ARG A 43 -17.84 3.48 -5.64
C ARG A 43 -17.53 2.11 -5.03
N PHE A 44 -18.51 1.20 -4.93
CA PHE A 44 -18.26 -0.15 -4.39
C PHE A 44 -19.06 -1.24 -5.08
N TRP A 45 -18.46 -2.43 -5.22
CA TRP A 45 -19.08 -3.60 -5.87
C TRP A 45 -20.34 -4.15 -5.18
N PHE A 46 -20.66 -3.68 -3.97
CA PHE A 46 -21.86 -4.01 -3.19
C PHE A 46 -22.86 -2.84 -3.06
N GLN A 47 -22.57 -1.64 -3.57
CA GLN A 47 -23.57 -0.56 -3.65
C GLN A 47 -24.71 -0.99 -4.57
N ARG A 48 -25.96 -0.78 -4.12
CA ARG A 48 -27.16 -1.05 -4.92
C ARG A 48 -27.16 -0.09 -6.10
N ALA A 49 -27.16 -0.60 -7.33
CA ALA A 49 -27.09 0.23 -8.52
C ALA A 49 -28.36 1.10 -8.62
N LEU A 50 -28.17 2.41 -8.78
CA LEU A 50 -29.14 3.25 -9.49
C LEU A 50 -28.98 2.96 -10.99
N ASP A 51 -30.09 3.02 -11.72
CA ASP A 51 -30.28 2.58 -13.12
C ASP A 51 -29.00 2.51 -13.98
N TYR A 52 -28.44 1.31 -14.13
CA TYR A 52 -27.26 1.06 -14.97
C TYR A 52 -27.68 0.91 -16.44
N ASN A 53 -27.37 1.91 -17.27
CA ASN A 53 -27.51 1.83 -18.71
C ASN A 53 -26.13 1.59 -19.38
N PRO A 54 -25.84 0.39 -19.92
CA PRO A 54 -24.55 0.08 -20.54
C PRO A 54 -24.25 0.89 -21.80
N GLU A 55 -25.28 1.40 -22.49
CA GLU A 55 -25.13 2.19 -23.71
C GLU A 55 -24.97 3.70 -23.44
N ALA A 56 -25.16 4.15 -22.19
CA ALA A 56 -24.96 5.55 -21.83
C ALA A 56 -23.48 5.94 -21.94
N ILE A 57 -23.24 7.20 -22.33
CA ILE A 57 -21.90 7.77 -22.49
C ILE A 57 -21.23 7.85 -21.10
N ALA A 58 -20.05 7.23 -20.97
CA ALA A 58 -19.29 7.21 -19.72
C ALA A 58 -18.36 8.44 -19.56
N THR A 59 -18.08 9.14 -20.66
CA THR A 59 -17.17 10.28 -20.66
C THR A 59 -17.77 11.48 -19.91
N GLN A 60 -17.26 11.72 -18.70
CA GLN A 60 -17.67 12.82 -17.83
C GLN A 60 -16.96 14.14 -18.20
N PRO A 61 -17.54 15.30 -17.84
CA PRO A 61 -16.89 16.60 -17.99
C PRO A 61 -15.56 16.64 -17.23
N SER A 62 -14.52 17.19 -17.87
CA SER A 62 -13.15 17.28 -17.36
C SER A 62 -12.52 18.62 -17.73
N VAL A 63 -11.34 18.92 -17.17
CA VAL A 63 -10.56 20.14 -17.51
C VAL A 63 -10.18 20.23 -18.99
N PHE A 64 -10.21 19.11 -19.73
CA PHE A 64 -9.92 19.08 -21.16
C PHE A 64 -11.09 19.56 -22.03
N ASP A 65 -12.30 19.66 -21.48
CA ASP A 65 -13.49 20.09 -22.22
C ASP A 65 -13.72 21.60 -22.14
N ASN A 66 -13.03 22.31 -21.24
CA ASN A 66 -13.03 23.77 -21.16
C ASN A 66 -11.78 24.34 -21.89
N PRO A 67 -11.96 25.18 -22.92
CA PRO A 67 -10.85 25.71 -23.73
C PRO A 67 -9.80 26.51 -22.94
N ASP A 68 -10.19 27.15 -21.82
CA ASP A 68 -9.28 27.94 -20.99
C ASP A 68 -8.36 27.03 -20.16
N THR A 69 -8.92 25.98 -19.55
CA THR A 69 -8.15 25.03 -18.73
C THR A 69 -7.43 23.98 -19.57
N ALA A 70 -7.96 23.61 -20.74
CA ALA A 70 -7.36 22.59 -21.59
C ALA A 70 -5.91 22.91 -21.98
N LYS A 71 -5.59 24.20 -22.18
CA LYS A 71 -4.23 24.66 -22.50
C LYS A 71 -3.25 24.44 -21.35
N GLU A 72 -3.68 24.60 -20.11
CA GLU A 72 -2.84 24.44 -18.91
C GLU A 72 -2.56 22.96 -18.59
N TYR A 73 -3.55 22.09 -18.83
CA TYR A 73 -3.48 20.67 -18.47
C TYR A 73 -3.05 19.74 -19.62
N GLN A 74 -2.63 20.27 -20.77
CA GLN A 74 -2.17 19.44 -21.87
C GLN A 74 -0.99 18.54 -21.44
N PRO A 75 -1.02 17.25 -21.82
CA PRO A 75 0.10 16.36 -21.51
C PRO A 75 1.37 16.85 -22.20
N GLN A 76 2.52 16.65 -21.54
CA GLN A 76 3.82 17.06 -22.08
C GLN A 76 4.16 16.27 -23.37
N ALA A 77 4.95 16.87 -24.25
CA ALA A 77 5.29 16.30 -25.55
C ALA A 77 6.09 14.98 -25.48
N ASP A 78 6.74 14.72 -24.35
CA ASP A 78 7.51 13.51 -24.05
C ASP A 78 6.68 12.42 -23.34
N TRP A 79 5.37 12.63 -23.15
CA TRP A 79 4.51 11.64 -22.50
C TRP A 79 4.31 10.39 -23.37
N GLU A 80 4.69 9.23 -22.84
CA GLU A 80 4.70 7.92 -23.53
C GLU A 80 3.37 7.52 -24.20
N ASN A 81 2.24 7.96 -23.62
CA ASN A 81 0.90 7.59 -24.07
C ASN A 81 0.23 8.70 -24.92
N LEU A 82 0.95 9.77 -25.28
CA LEU A 82 0.43 10.90 -26.04
C LEU A 82 -0.18 10.48 -27.39
N HIS A 83 0.37 9.44 -28.03
CA HIS A 83 -0.13 8.90 -29.29
C HIS A 83 -1.54 8.29 -29.22
N ARG A 84 -2.05 7.99 -28.01
CA ARG A 84 -3.42 7.50 -27.76
C ARG A 84 -4.29 8.51 -27.03
N PHE A 85 -3.77 9.69 -26.73
CA PHE A 85 -4.51 10.77 -26.11
C PHE A 85 -5.45 11.40 -27.13
N ASP A 86 -6.73 11.49 -26.78
CA ASP A 86 -7.75 12.10 -27.61
C ASP A 86 -8.82 12.74 -26.69
N PRO A 87 -8.77 14.08 -26.50
CA PRO A 87 -9.75 14.82 -25.70
C PRO A 87 -11.20 14.66 -26.18
N LEU A 88 -11.40 14.34 -27.47
CA LEU A 88 -12.72 14.20 -28.09
C LEU A 88 -13.22 12.75 -28.07
N ALA A 89 -12.40 11.79 -27.64
CA ALA A 89 -12.83 10.40 -27.53
C ALA A 89 -14.04 10.27 -26.58
N ARG A 90 -15.06 9.54 -27.04
CA ARG A 90 -16.23 9.12 -26.25
C ARG A 90 -16.35 7.61 -26.24
N TRP A 91 -16.81 7.04 -25.13
CA TRP A 91 -17.05 5.61 -24.96
C TRP A 91 -18.27 5.37 -24.05
N SER A 92 -18.83 4.17 -24.10
CA SER A 92 -19.99 3.79 -23.27
C SER A 92 -19.58 3.12 -21.95
N TRP A 93 -20.48 3.11 -20.98
CA TRP A 93 -20.25 2.38 -19.71
C TRP A 93 -20.01 0.90 -19.94
N GLY A 94 -20.66 0.28 -20.93
CA GLY A 94 -20.45 -1.12 -21.29
C GLY A 94 -19.02 -1.41 -21.77
N GLU A 95 -18.47 -0.54 -22.63
CA GLU A 95 -17.09 -0.63 -23.11
C GLU A 95 -16.09 -0.50 -21.94
N GLU A 96 -16.28 0.51 -21.09
CA GLU A 96 -15.40 0.77 -19.95
C GLU A 96 -15.41 -0.38 -18.93
N HIS A 97 -16.59 -0.89 -18.55
CA HIS A 97 -16.67 -1.99 -17.59
C HIS A 97 -16.06 -3.29 -18.13
N ARG A 98 -16.23 -3.58 -19.44
CA ARG A 98 -15.60 -4.75 -20.07
C ARG A 98 -14.07 -4.61 -20.06
N LEU A 99 -13.56 -3.42 -20.37
CA LEU A 99 -12.13 -3.11 -20.31
C LEU A 99 -11.60 -3.29 -18.88
N ILE A 100 -12.27 -2.71 -17.88
CA ILE A 100 -11.88 -2.80 -16.47
C ILE A 100 -11.79 -4.26 -16.01
N ARG A 101 -12.78 -5.11 -16.32
CA ARG A 101 -12.74 -6.54 -15.95
C ARG A 101 -11.54 -7.27 -16.59
N LYS A 102 -11.16 -6.87 -17.80
CA LYS A 102 -10.01 -7.44 -18.51
C LYS A 102 -8.69 -7.01 -17.87
N ILE A 103 -8.60 -5.74 -17.43
CA ILE A 103 -7.46 -5.24 -16.63
C ILE A 103 -7.40 -5.99 -15.30
N ASP A 104 -8.54 -6.16 -14.61
CA ASP A 104 -8.62 -6.85 -13.32
C ASP A 104 -8.12 -8.31 -13.42
N LEU A 105 -8.59 -9.06 -14.42
CA LEU A 105 -8.20 -10.46 -14.58
C LEU A 105 -6.73 -10.64 -14.98
N ARG A 106 -6.16 -9.72 -15.77
CA ARG A 106 -4.80 -9.89 -16.32
C ARG A 106 -3.72 -9.22 -15.49
N ILE A 107 -4.02 -8.07 -14.88
CA ILE A 107 -3.05 -7.24 -14.17
C ILE A 107 -3.27 -7.34 -12.67
N MET A 108 -4.50 -7.12 -12.18
CA MET A 108 -4.75 -7.09 -10.74
C MET A 108 -4.59 -8.46 -10.09
N VAL A 109 -5.14 -9.52 -10.68
CA VAL A 109 -4.97 -10.89 -10.18
C VAL A 109 -3.50 -11.26 -10.10
N PHE A 110 -2.72 -10.90 -11.13
CA PHE A 110 -1.28 -11.15 -11.14
C PHE A 110 -0.54 -10.35 -10.05
N ALA A 111 -0.89 -9.07 -9.86
CA ALA A 111 -0.36 -8.25 -8.77
C ALA A 111 -0.67 -8.85 -7.38
N CYS A 112 -1.88 -9.38 -7.18
CA CYS A 112 -2.25 -10.10 -5.95
C CYS A 112 -1.38 -11.35 -5.73
N PHE A 113 -1.10 -12.12 -6.78
CA PHE A 113 -0.20 -13.27 -6.67
C PHE A 113 1.23 -12.84 -6.31
N MET A 114 1.79 -11.84 -6.99
CA MET A 114 3.13 -11.34 -6.64
C MET A 114 3.20 -10.85 -5.19
N PHE A 115 2.14 -10.21 -4.70
CA PHE A 115 2.08 -9.76 -3.32
C PHE A 115 1.89 -10.90 -2.31
N ALA A 116 1.12 -11.94 -2.67
CA ALA A 116 1.04 -13.16 -1.88
C ALA A 116 2.41 -13.84 -1.75
N ALA A 117 3.21 -13.86 -2.81
CA ALA A 117 4.59 -14.37 -2.77
C ALA A 117 5.50 -13.57 -1.82
N LEU A 118 5.38 -12.23 -1.80
CA LEU A 118 6.08 -11.41 -0.82
C LEU A 118 5.69 -11.80 0.62
N GLU A 119 4.40 -12.03 0.88
CA GLU A 119 3.92 -12.36 2.22
C GLU A 119 4.29 -13.78 2.66
N LEU A 120 4.34 -14.74 1.74
CA LEU A 120 4.91 -16.07 2.00
C LEU A 120 6.35 -15.95 2.53
N ASP A 121 7.19 -15.16 1.87
CA ASP A 121 8.58 -14.95 2.29
C ASP A 121 8.73 -14.17 3.60
N ARG A 122 7.70 -13.48 4.09
CA ARG A 122 7.72 -12.76 5.38
C ARG A 122 7.20 -13.60 6.53
N SER A 123 6.13 -14.35 6.27
CA SER A 123 5.49 -15.23 7.24
C SER A 123 6.35 -16.46 7.53
N ASN A 124 7.17 -16.91 6.58
CA ASN A 124 8.08 -18.07 6.68
C ASN A 124 8.87 -18.13 8.00
N LEU A 125 9.35 -16.98 8.46
CA LEU A 125 10.13 -16.85 9.67
C LEU A 125 9.30 -17.13 10.93
N GLN A 126 8.09 -16.56 10.98
CA GLN A 126 7.19 -16.75 12.12
C GLN A 126 6.79 -18.22 12.24
N GLN A 127 6.68 -18.90 11.10
CA GLN A 127 6.44 -20.35 11.05
C GLN A 127 7.68 -21.15 11.45
N ALA A 128 8.87 -20.75 11.01
CA ALA A 128 10.12 -21.40 11.40
C ALA A 128 10.35 -21.39 12.93
N LEU A 129 9.89 -20.35 13.63
CA LEU A 129 9.91 -20.27 15.10
C LEU A 129 9.11 -21.38 15.79
N THR A 130 8.14 -21.99 15.12
CA THR A 130 7.36 -23.09 15.72
C THR A 130 8.11 -24.42 15.73
N ASP A 131 9.11 -24.55 14.86
CA ASP A 131 10.09 -25.63 14.88
C ASP A 131 11.25 -25.29 15.86
N ASN A 132 12.44 -25.88 15.68
CA ASN A 132 13.62 -25.63 16.52
C ASN A 132 14.54 -24.51 16.00
N PHE A 133 14.05 -23.59 15.16
CA PHE A 133 14.87 -22.57 14.48
C PHE A 133 15.87 -21.83 15.39
N LEU A 134 15.43 -21.33 16.54
CA LEU A 134 16.31 -20.60 17.47
C LEU A 134 17.38 -21.51 18.10
N ASN A 135 16.98 -22.72 18.49
CA ASN A 135 17.88 -23.68 19.13
C ASN A 135 18.93 -24.20 18.14
N ASP A 136 18.53 -24.49 16.91
CA ASP A 136 19.40 -25.00 15.85
C ASP A 136 20.49 -23.98 15.44
N LEU A 137 20.22 -22.68 15.59
CA LEU A 137 21.15 -21.58 15.29
C LEU A 137 21.86 -21.01 16.53
N HIS A 138 21.62 -21.59 17.71
CA HIS A 138 22.13 -21.10 18.99
C HIS A 138 21.79 -19.61 19.26
N MET A 139 20.58 -19.22 18.88
CA MET A 139 20.06 -17.86 19.03
C MET A 139 19.01 -17.78 20.12
N ASN A 140 18.87 -16.59 20.71
CA ASN A 140 17.78 -16.31 21.65
C ASN A 140 16.75 -15.35 21.01
N THR A 141 15.68 -15.06 21.75
CA THR A 141 14.61 -14.15 21.32
C THR A 141 15.13 -12.74 21.02
N ASN A 142 16.18 -12.26 21.70
CA ASN A 142 16.75 -10.94 21.42
C ASN A 142 17.44 -10.91 20.05
N ASP A 143 18.11 -11.98 19.66
CA ASP A 143 18.75 -12.09 18.35
C ASP A 143 17.70 -12.12 17.23
N TYR A 144 16.60 -12.82 17.46
CA TYR A 144 15.43 -12.80 16.59
C TYR A 144 14.85 -11.38 16.42
N ASN A 145 14.67 -10.67 17.53
CA ASN A 145 14.17 -9.29 17.54
C ASN A 145 15.11 -8.32 16.83
N LEU A 146 16.42 -8.50 17.02
CA LEU A 146 17.44 -7.75 16.32
C LEU A 146 17.35 -8.01 14.81
N GLY A 147 17.19 -9.25 14.37
CA GLY A 147 17.00 -9.58 12.95
C GLY A 147 15.75 -8.94 12.34
N ASN A 148 14.63 -8.94 13.07
CA ASN A 148 13.42 -8.24 12.63
C ASN A 148 13.62 -6.72 12.56
N THR A 149 14.35 -6.14 13.51
CA THR A 149 14.70 -4.72 13.50
C THR A 149 15.58 -4.37 12.31
N VAL A 150 16.62 -5.17 12.04
CA VAL A 150 17.52 -4.99 10.89
C VAL A 150 16.74 -5.11 9.59
N PHE A 151 15.90 -6.14 9.43
CA PHE A 151 15.06 -6.31 8.25
C PHE A 151 14.19 -5.07 7.99
N ARG A 152 13.46 -4.59 9.01
CA ARG A 152 12.57 -3.44 8.88
C ARG A 152 13.31 -2.13 8.61
N LEU A 153 14.46 -1.91 9.24
CA LEU A 153 15.29 -0.74 8.99
C LEU A 153 15.83 -0.74 7.55
N SER A 154 16.36 -1.88 7.12
CA SER A 154 16.83 -2.10 5.74
C SER A 154 15.70 -1.91 4.72
N PHE A 155 14.50 -2.42 5.01
CA PHE A 155 13.30 -2.24 4.20
C PHE A 155 12.95 -0.76 4.05
N LEU A 156 12.91 -0.03 5.17
CA LEU A 156 12.61 1.40 5.19
C LEU A 156 13.64 2.22 4.40
N CYS A 157 14.93 1.92 4.57
CA CYS A 157 16.00 2.61 3.86
C CYS A 157 15.98 2.35 2.34
N ALA A 158 15.48 1.18 1.91
CA ALA A 158 15.43 0.80 0.50
C ALA A 158 14.14 1.24 -0.21
N GLU A 159 13.08 1.60 0.52
CA GLU A 159 11.77 2.00 -0.03
C GLU A 159 11.90 3.16 -1.05
N LEU A 160 12.47 4.28 -0.63
CA LEU A 160 12.63 5.46 -1.49
C LEU A 160 13.64 5.24 -2.62
N PRO A 161 14.86 4.71 -2.39
CA PRO A 161 15.80 4.43 -3.47
C PRO A 161 15.24 3.46 -4.51
N SER A 162 14.53 2.41 -4.08
CA SER A 162 13.92 1.45 -5.00
C SER A 162 12.89 2.11 -5.90
N GLN A 163 12.04 3.00 -5.38
CA GLN A 163 11.09 3.75 -6.21
C GLN A 163 11.79 4.59 -7.28
N LEU A 164 12.95 5.17 -6.96
CA LEU A 164 13.75 5.93 -7.93
C LEU A 164 14.31 5.02 -9.03
N VAL A 165 14.81 3.84 -8.65
CA VAL A 165 15.32 2.83 -9.60
C VAL A 165 14.19 2.30 -10.47
N SER A 166 13.04 1.99 -9.89
CA SER A 166 11.82 1.54 -10.58
C SER A 166 11.37 2.53 -11.66
N LYS A 167 11.35 3.83 -11.34
CA LYS A 167 11.06 4.88 -12.31
C LYS A 167 12.13 5.03 -13.40
N TRP A 168 13.40 4.78 -13.08
CA TRP A 168 14.49 4.88 -14.06
C TRP A 168 14.51 3.71 -15.04
N VAL A 169 14.50 2.48 -14.51
CA VAL A 169 14.61 1.23 -15.29
C VAL A 169 13.27 0.82 -15.93
N GLY A 170 12.16 1.18 -15.29
CA GLY A 170 10.81 0.71 -15.62
C GLY A 170 10.32 -0.33 -14.60
N PRO A 171 9.09 -0.20 -14.08
CA PRO A 171 8.55 -1.13 -13.08
C PRO A 171 8.40 -2.56 -13.63
N ASP A 172 8.21 -2.72 -14.94
CA ASP A 172 8.11 -4.01 -15.64
C ASP A 172 9.37 -4.86 -15.58
N ARG A 173 10.53 -4.23 -15.40
CA ARG A 173 11.82 -4.93 -15.26
C ARG A 173 12.27 -4.96 -13.82
N TRP A 174 12.08 -3.87 -13.10
CA TRP A 174 12.56 -3.74 -11.73
C TRP A 174 11.81 -4.68 -10.76
N ILE A 175 10.48 -4.73 -10.82
CA ILE A 175 9.68 -5.57 -9.93
C ILE A 175 10.06 -7.07 -10.07
N PRO A 176 10.11 -7.66 -11.29
CA PRO A 176 10.57 -9.03 -11.45
C PRO A 176 12.03 -9.25 -11.03
N THR A 177 12.91 -8.26 -11.26
CA THR A 177 14.31 -8.33 -10.81
C THR A 177 14.39 -8.43 -9.29
N GLN A 178 13.66 -7.59 -8.57
CA GLN A 178 13.61 -7.65 -7.11
C GLN A 178 13.11 -9.01 -6.62
N MET A 179 12.02 -9.51 -7.20
CA MET A 179 11.45 -10.81 -6.86
C MET A 179 12.50 -11.92 -6.97
N VAL A 180 13.20 -12.01 -8.10
CA VAL A 180 14.22 -13.03 -8.31
C VAL A 180 15.40 -12.86 -7.36
N LEU A 181 15.88 -11.62 -7.15
CA LEU A 181 17.00 -11.34 -6.25
C LEU A 181 16.69 -11.71 -4.81
N TRP A 182 15.54 -11.29 -4.26
CA TRP A 182 15.21 -11.64 -2.89
C TRP A 182 14.89 -13.13 -2.75
N SER A 183 14.33 -13.77 -3.78
CA SER A 183 14.05 -15.21 -3.74
C SER A 183 15.34 -16.01 -3.65
N ALA A 184 16.39 -15.60 -4.37
CA ALA A 184 17.71 -16.22 -4.27
C ALA A 184 18.28 -16.11 -2.84
N VAL A 185 18.12 -14.95 -2.20
CA VAL A 185 18.51 -14.75 -0.79
C VAL A 185 17.63 -15.58 0.15
N ALA A 186 16.32 -15.66 -0.10
CA ALA A 186 15.38 -16.43 0.70
C ALA A 186 15.70 -17.93 0.67
N MET A 187 16.01 -18.48 -0.50
CA MET A 187 16.50 -19.86 -0.66
C MET A 187 17.86 -20.06 0.02
N GLY A 188 18.73 -19.05 -0.02
CA GLY A 188 20.01 -19.04 0.69
C GLY A 188 19.88 -19.22 2.21
N GLN A 189 18.71 -18.95 2.80
CA GLN A 189 18.46 -19.20 4.23
C GLN A 189 18.54 -20.69 4.62
N TYR A 190 18.49 -21.60 3.64
CA TYR A 190 18.76 -23.02 3.87
C TYR A 190 20.13 -23.27 4.51
N GLY A 191 21.13 -22.44 4.16
CA GLY A 191 22.51 -22.53 4.64
C GLY A 191 22.82 -21.67 5.87
N LEU A 192 21.83 -21.27 6.68
CA LEU A 192 22.09 -20.48 7.89
C LEU A 192 22.80 -21.32 8.97
N GLU A 193 23.88 -20.77 9.52
CA GLU A 193 24.75 -21.44 10.51
C GLU A 193 24.83 -20.69 11.84
N GLY A 194 24.32 -19.46 11.91
CA GLY A 194 24.24 -18.72 13.17
C GLY A 194 23.83 -17.25 13.04
N LYS A 195 23.95 -16.52 14.16
CA LYS A 195 23.48 -15.13 14.29
C LYS A 195 23.97 -14.19 13.19
N THR A 196 25.25 -14.21 12.82
CA THR A 196 25.78 -13.29 11.81
C THR A 196 25.17 -13.55 10.44
N SER A 197 25.14 -14.82 10.01
CA SER A 197 24.52 -15.22 8.73
C SER A 197 23.04 -14.82 8.67
N PHE A 198 22.34 -14.98 9.81
CA PHE A 198 20.95 -14.59 9.96
C PHE A 198 20.76 -13.06 9.80
N LEU A 199 21.52 -12.24 10.52
CA LEU A 199 21.41 -10.78 10.45
C LEU A 199 21.74 -10.24 9.06
N VAL A 200 22.78 -10.77 8.40
CA VAL A 200 23.15 -10.39 7.03
C VAL A 200 22.02 -10.75 6.06
N CYS A 201 21.48 -11.97 6.15
CA CYS A 201 20.36 -12.39 5.32
C CYS A 201 19.14 -11.48 5.52
N ARG A 202 18.87 -11.06 6.76
CA ARG A 202 17.78 -10.10 7.06
C ARG A 202 17.98 -8.74 6.46
N ALA A 203 19.19 -8.20 6.51
CA ALA A 203 19.50 -6.93 5.88
C ALA A 203 19.28 -7.00 4.37
N LEU A 204 19.77 -8.07 3.72
CA LEU A 204 19.63 -8.28 2.27
C LEU A 204 18.16 -8.43 1.85
N LEU A 205 17.39 -9.27 2.56
CA LEU A 205 15.96 -9.42 2.30
C LEU A 205 15.21 -8.09 2.47
N GLY A 206 15.53 -7.32 3.53
CA GLY A 206 14.93 -6.01 3.76
C GLY A 206 15.22 -5.06 2.59
N ILE A 207 16.47 -4.95 2.17
CA ILE A 207 16.87 -4.06 1.06
C ILE A 207 16.15 -4.45 -0.24
N LEU A 208 16.10 -5.74 -0.56
CA LEU A 208 15.55 -6.21 -1.84
C LEU A 208 14.03 -6.15 -1.90
N GLN A 209 13.35 -6.34 -0.76
CA GLN A 209 11.88 -6.28 -0.68
C GLN A 209 11.33 -4.86 -0.51
N GLY A 210 12.14 -3.92 -0.01
CA GLY A 210 11.75 -2.56 0.41
C GLY A 210 10.83 -1.82 -0.54
N GLY A 211 11.14 -1.80 -1.84
CA GLY A 211 10.37 -1.04 -2.81
C GLY A 211 9.25 -1.78 -3.52
N PHE A 212 9.12 -3.10 -3.34
CA PHE A 212 8.18 -3.88 -4.13
C PHE A 212 6.74 -3.36 -4.03
N ILE A 213 6.25 -3.12 -2.80
CA ILE A 213 4.88 -2.66 -2.57
C ILE A 213 4.63 -1.31 -3.27
N PRO A 214 5.42 -0.25 -3.01
CA PRO A 214 5.23 1.01 -3.69
C PRO A 214 5.40 0.92 -5.21
N ASP A 215 6.31 0.08 -5.71
CA ASP A 215 6.56 -0.11 -7.14
C ASP A 215 5.35 -0.76 -7.83
N VAL A 216 4.70 -1.74 -7.18
CA VAL A 216 3.47 -2.35 -7.70
C VAL A 216 2.30 -1.37 -7.66
N ILE A 217 2.18 -0.57 -6.60
CA ILE A 217 1.12 0.46 -6.52
C ILE A 217 1.31 1.51 -7.61
N LEU A 218 2.53 1.98 -7.83
CA LEU A 218 2.87 2.90 -8.92
C LEU A 218 2.48 2.30 -10.27
N TYR A 219 2.87 1.05 -10.50
CA TYR A 219 2.52 0.33 -11.72
C TYR A 219 1.00 0.21 -11.94
N LEU A 220 0.23 -0.13 -10.90
CA LEU A 220 -1.24 -0.20 -10.98
C LEU A 220 -1.87 1.17 -11.26
N SER A 221 -1.26 2.27 -10.81
CA SER A 221 -1.76 3.63 -11.01
C SER A 221 -1.79 4.07 -12.48
N TYR A 222 -1.05 3.39 -13.36
CA TYR A 222 -1.05 3.61 -14.81
C TYR A 222 -2.30 3.05 -15.50
N PHE A 223 -2.95 2.05 -14.91
CA PHE A 223 -4.09 1.36 -15.51
C PHE A 223 -5.43 1.81 -14.92
N TYR A 224 -5.45 2.32 -13.68
CA TYR A 224 -6.68 2.61 -12.92
C TYR A 224 -6.90 4.09 -12.60
N LYS A 225 -8.18 4.48 -12.50
CA LYS A 225 -8.63 5.76 -11.91
C LYS A 225 -8.34 5.77 -10.40
N HIS A 226 -8.27 6.95 -9.76
CA HIS A 226 -7.90 7.06 -8.35
C HIS A 226 -8.85 6.29 -7.40
N HIS A 227 -10.17 6.43 -7.64
CA HIS A 227 -11.19 5.76 -6.85
C HIS A 227 -11.21 4.23 -7.10
N GLU A 228 -11.02 3.82 -8.36
CA GLU A 228 -10.90 2.42 -8.77
C GLU A 228 -9.71 1.72 -8.11
N LEU A 229 -8.56 2.39 -8.07
CA LEU A 229 -7.34 1.88 -7.47
C LEU A 229 -7.53 1.66 -5.97
N SER A 230 -8.16 2.60 -5.28
CA SER A 230 -8.39 2.53 -3.83
C SER A 230 -9.15 1.26 -3.41
N ILE A 231 -10.21 0.90 -4.16
CA ILE A 231 -10.99 -0.32 -3.90
C ILE A 231 -10.14 -1.57 -4.14
N ARG A 232 -9.35 -1.55 -5.23
CA ARG A 232 -8.49 -2.68 -5.62
C ARG A 232 -7.35 -2.91 -4.64
N LEU A 233 -6.80 -1.85 -4.08
CA LEU A 233 -5.85 -1.97 -2.97
C LEU A 233 -6.49 -2.70 -1.78
N GLY A 234 -7.79 -2.53 -1.52
CA GLY A 234 -8.52 -3.37 -0.55
C GLY A 234 -8.42 -4.88 -0.85
N PHE A 235 -8.62 -5.29 -2.10
CA PHE A 235 -8.42 -6.68 -2.53
C PHE A 235 -6.94 -7.11 -2.47
N PHE A 236 -6.01 -6.21 -2.79
CA PHE A 236 -4.57 -6.45 -2.68
C PHE A 236 -4.16 -6.80 -1.25
N TRP A 237 -4.59 -6.00 -0.26
CA TRP A 237 -4.34 -6.28 1.16
C TRP A 237 -5.11 -7.52 1.66
N THR A 238 -6.27 -7.82 1.08
CA THR A 238 -6.98 -9.07 1.37
C THR A 238 -6.19 -10.30 0.89
N ALA A 239 -5.53 -10.21 -0.27
CA ALA A 239 -4.69 -11.27 -0.78
C ALA A 239 -3.51 -11.58 0.16
N MET A 240 -2.95 -10.58 0.84
CA MET A 240 -1.93 -10.76 1.88
C MET A 240 -2.43 -11.66 3.02
N ASN A 241 -3.62 -11.39 3.55
CA ASN A 241 -4.20 -12.21 4.62
C ASN A 241 -4.54 -13.64 4.15
N ILE A 242 -4.95 -13.80 2.89
CA ILE A 242 -5.16 -15.13 2.29
C ILE A 242 -3.80 -15.86 2.18
N ALA A 243 -2.74 -15.15 1.79
CA ALA A 243 -1.39 -15.69 1.72
C ALA A 243 -0.89 -16.16 3.09
N ASP A 244 -1.16 -15.43 4.18
CA ASP A 244 -0.84 -15.87 5.56
C ASP A 244 -1.50 -17.20 5.92
N ILE A 245 -2.75 -17.40 5.50
CA ILE A 245 -3.48 -18.66 5.72
C ILE A 245 -2.82 -19.79 4.91
N ILE A 246 -2.51 -19.54 3.63
CA ILE A 246 -1.82 -20.50 2.76
C ILE A 246 -0.44 -20.84 3.33
N ALA A 247 0.32 -19.84 3.80
CA ALA A 247 1.62 -20.00 4.44
C ALA A 247 1.54 -20.90 5.67
N SER A 248 0.50 -20.74 6.49
CA SER A 248 0.29 -21.57 7.68
C SER A 248 0.01 -23.04 7.33
N PHE A 249 -0.74 -23.29 6.25
CA PHE A 249 -0.94 -24.64 5.73
C PHE A 249 0.31 -25.23 5.06
N LEU A 250 1.04 -24.43 4.29
CA LEU A 250 2.31 -24.85 3.68
C LEU A 250 3.34 -25.19 4.77
N ALA A 251 3.48 -24.35 5.78
CA ALA A 251 4.35 -24.62 6.93
C ALA A 251 3.96 -25.92 7.65
N PHE A 252 2.67 -26.20 7.82
CA PHE A 252 2.21 -27.48 8.35
C PHE A 252 2.76 -28.65 7.53
N GLY A 253 2.68 -28.61 6.19
CA GLY A 253 3.21 -29.66 5.32
C GLY A 253 4.74 -29.73 5.30
N LEU A 254 5.41 -28.60 5.12
CA LEU A 254 6.86 -28.53 4.89
C LEU A 254 7.68 -28.85 6.15
N LEU A 255 7.19 -28.51 7.33
CA LEU A 255 7.89 -28.83 8.59
C LEU A 255 7.93 -30.35 8.88
N HIS A 256 7.08 -31.17 8.23
CA HIS A 256 7.18 -32.64 8.30
C HIS A 256 8.41 -33.21 7.57
N LEU A 257 9.08 -32.42 6.73
CA LEU A 257 10.33 -32.83 6.06
C LEU A 257 11.53 -32.83 7.01
N ARG A 258 11.32 -32.59 8.31
CA ARG A 258 12.37 -32.69 9.31
C ARG A 258 12.98 -34.10 9.32
N GLY A 259 14.31 -34.16 9.26
CA GLY A 259 15.07 -35.41 9.17
C GLY A 259 15.34 -35.89 7.75
N VAL A 260 14.68 -35.32 6.73
CA VAL A 260 15.03 -35.57 5.32
C VAL A 260 16.42 -34.99 5.06
N GLN A 261 17.33 -35.85 4.59
CA GLN A 261 18.76 -35.55 4.43
C GLN A 261 19.47 -35.08 5.72
N GLY A 262 18.92 -35.42 6.90
CA GLY A 262 19.49 -35.00 8.19
C GLY A 262 19.31 -33.51 8.50
N GLN A 263 18.44 -32.81 7.76
CA GLN A 263 18.22 -31.37 7.91
C GLN A 263 16.96 -31.05 8.71
N SER A 264 16.92 -29.85 9.28
CA SER A 264 15.77 -29.33 10.02
C SER A 264 14.61 -28.97 9.07
N GLY A 265 13.37 -29.01 9.58
CA GLY A 265 12.18 -28.74 8.76
C GLY A 265 12.14 -27.29 8.25
N TRP A 266 12.56 -26.34 9.08
CA TRP A 266 12.61 -24.92 8.70
C TRP A 266 13.54 -24.62 7.52
N ARG A 267 14.61 -25.40 7.31
CA ARG A 267 15.51 -25.24 6.15
C ARG A 267 14.77 -25.52 4.85
N TRP A 268 14.03 -26.63 4.80
CA TRP A 268 13.20 -27.01 3.65
C TRP A 268 12.09 -26.00 3.39
N LEU A 269 11.51 -25.44 4.46
CA LEU A 269 10.50 -24.38 4.37
C LEU A 269 11.03 -23.18 3.59
N PHE A 270 12.19 -22.62 3.99
CA PHE A 270 12.78 -21.48 3.29
C PHE A 270 13.17 -21.78 1.84
N LEU A 271 13.69 -22.98 1.57
CA LEU A 271 14.11 -23.36 0.21
C LEU A 271 12.92 -23.50 -0.75
N ILE A 272 11.87 -24.18 -0.32
CA ILE A 272 10.71 -24.47 -1.19
C ILE A 272 9.86 -23.22 -1.39
N GLU A 273 9.58 -22.45 -0.34
CA GLU A 273 8.82 -21.20 -0.46
C GLU A 273 9.59 -20.18 -1.30
N GLY A 274 10.90 -20.02 -1.07
CA GLY A 274 11.76 -19.16 -1.89
C GLY A 274 11.82 -19.59 -3.37
N LEU A 275 11.78 -20.89 -3.65
CA LEU A 275 11.73 -21.41 -5.02
C LEU A 275 10.39 -21.06 -5.71
N ILE A 276 9.27 -21.19 -5.00
CA ILE A 276 7.95 -20.79 -5.51
C ILE A 276 7.96 -19.30 -5.86
N THR A 277 8.49 -18.45 -4.97
CA THR A 277 8.61 -17.01 -5.21
C THR A 277 9.53 -16.71 -6.39
N MET A 278 10.64 -17.45 -6.56
CA MET A 278 11.54 -17.29 -7.69
C MET A 278 10.87 -17.60 -9.03
N LEU A 279 10.10 -18.69 -9.11
CA LEU A 279 9.35 -19.05 -10.31
C LEU A 279 8.30 -17.98 -10.65
N MET A 280 7.66 -17.40 -9.63
CA MET A 280 6.73 -16.29 -9.82
C MET A 280 7.45 -15.04 -10.32
N GLY A 281 8.61 -14.68 -9.77
CA GLY A 281 9.44 -13.57 -10.26
C GLY A 281 9.87 -13.76 -11.72
N LEU A 282 10.28 -14.97 -12.10
CA LEU A 282 10.62 -15.30 -13.49
C LEU A 282 9.42 -15.18 -14.43
N SER A 283 8.24 -15.62 -13.98
CA SER A 283 7.00 -15.45 -14.74
C SER A 283 6.61 -13.98 -14.93
N ALA A 284 6.94 -13.12 -13.95
CA ALA A 284 6.62 -11.70 -13.96
C ALA A 284 7.34 -10.93 -15.08
N TYR A 285 8.57 -11.30 -15.45
CA TYR A 285 9.26 -10.72 -16.61
C TYR A 285 8.49 -10.87 -17.93
N VAL A 286 7.74 -11.96 -18.04
CA VAL A 286 7.01 -12.32 -19.25
C VAL A 286 5.59 -11.79 -19.22
N LEU A 287 4.97 -11.79 -18.04
CA LEU A 287 3.57 -11.42 -17.85
C LEU A 287 3.37 -9.92 -17.65
N MET A 288 4.28 -9.19 -16.99
CA MET A 288 4.08 -7.77 -16.63
C MET A 288 4.35 -6.82 -17.82
N PRO A 289 3.33 -6.10 -18.36
CA PRO A 289 3.55 -5.16 -19.45
C PRO A 289 4.23 -3.86 -18.97
N PRO A 290 5.08 -3.20 -19.79
CA PRO A 290 5.69 -1.90 -19.47
C PRO A 290 4.70 -0.75 -19.30
N GLY A 291 3.54 -0.80 -19.95
CA GLY A 291 2.55 0.26 -19.82
C GLY A 291 1.23 -0.06 -20.52
N PRO A 292 0.24 0.85 -20.41
CA PRO A 292 -1.11 0.66 -20.95
C PRO A 292 -1.12 0.43 -22.47
N CYS A 293 -0.26 1.14 -23.21
CA CYS A 293 -0.17 1.04 -24.68
C CYS A 293 0.93 0.07 -25.15
N GLN A 294 1.62 -0.63 -24.25
CA GLN A 294 2.78 -1.47 -24.57
C GLN A 294 2.60 -2.90 -24.05
N THR A 295 1.48 -3.52 -24.41
CA THR A 295 1.16 -4.88 -23.93
C THR A 295 1.59 -6.01 -24.86
N ALA A 296 1.98 -5.69 -26.09
CA ALA A 296 2.48 -6.67 -27.06
C ALA A 296 3.79 -7.31 -26.57
N ASN A 297 3.82 -8.65 -26.56
CA ASN A 297 5.02 -9.44 -26.27
C ASN A 297 4.87 -10.82 -26.92
N TRP A 298 5.97 -11.55 -27.10
CA TRP A 298 5.97 -12.89 -27.67
C TRP A 298 5.04 -13.86 -26.91
N SER A 299 4.97 -13.72 -25.59
CA SER A 299 4.11 -14.49 -24.68
C SER A 299 2.69 -13.96 -24.56
N ARG A 300 2.49 -12.66 -24.80
CA ARG A 300 1.20 -11.95 -24.64
C ARG A 300 0.42 -11.81 -25.94
N GLY A 301 0.98 -12.27 -27.05
CA GLY A 301 0.44 -12.18 -28.40
C GLY A 301 0.95 -10.97 -29.17
N LYS A 302 1.02 -11.11 -30.51
CA LYS A 302 1.54 -10.07 -31.43
C LYS A 302 0.75 -8.75 -31.37
N SER A 303 -0.55 -8.83 -31.09
CA SER A 303 -1.44 -7.67 -30.93
C SER A 303 -1.52 -7.15 -29.49
N GLY A 304 -0.79 -7.76 -28.55
CA GLY A 304 -0.92 -7.47 -27.13
C GLY A 304 -2.26 -7.87 -26.53
N TRP A 305 -2.49 -7.42 -25.31
CA TRP A 305 -3.69 -7.76 -24.55
C TRP A 305 -4.88 -6.88 -24.90
N PHE A 306 -4.64 -5.62 -25.26
CA PHE A 306 -5.68 -4.62 -25.49
C PHE A 306 -5.73 -4.21 -26.96
N SER A 307 -6.93 -3.91 -27.46
CA SER A 307 -7.11 -3.33 -28.79
C SER A 307 -6.75 -1.84 -28.80
N PRO A 308 -6.45 -1.23 -29.97
CA PRO A 308 -6.22 0.21 -30.09
C PRO A 308 -7.32 1.08 -29.46
N ARG A 309 -8.58 0.64 -29.58
CA ARG A 309 -9.75 1.31 -28.98
C ARG A 309 -9.72 1.21 -27.46
N GLU A 310 -9.42 0.02 -26.92
CA GLU A 310 -9.28 -0.20 -25.48
C GLU A 310 -8.11 0.60 -24.88
N GLU A 311 -6.99 0.74 -25.60
CA GLU A 311 -5.84 1.57 -25.22
C GLU A 311 -6.24 3.06 -25.13
N THR A 312 -6.95 3.59 -26.14
CA THR A 312 -7.46 4.97 -26.12
C THR A 312 -8.39 5.20 -24.94
N ILE A 313 -9.32 4.28 -24.66
CA ILE A 313 -10.22 4.41 -23.50
C ILE A 313 -9.43 4.38 -22.19
N MET A 314 -8.44 3.48 -22.07
CA MET A 314 -7.61 3.35 -20.87
C MET A 314 -6.76 4.59 -20.59
N VAL A 315 -6.16 5.19 -21.61
CA VAL A 315 -5.34 6.41 -21.47
C VAL A 315 -6.22 7.61 -21.13
N ASN A 316 -7.30 7.81 -21.89
CA ASN A 316 -8.14 8.99 -21.73
C ASN A 316 -8.95 8.97 -20.43
N ARG A 317 -9.41 7.81 -19.94
CA ARG A 317 -10.11 7.73 -18.64
C ARG A 317 -9.22 8.12 -17.47
N VAL A 318 -7.94 7.71 -17.50
CA VAL A 318 -6.99 7.93 -16.40
C VAL A 318 -6.55 9.39 -16.34
N ILE A 319 -6.28 10.01 -17.49
CA ILE A 319 -5.86 11.40 -17.54
C ILE A 319 -7.03 12.37 -17.32
N ARG A 320 -8.26 12.05 -17.76
CA ARG A 320 -9.45 12.86 -17.46
C ARG A 320 -9.82 12.83 -15.97
N ASP A 321 -9.57 11.72 -15.27
CA ASP A 321 -9.73 11.60 -13.81
C ASP A 321 -8.65 12.39 -13.05
N ASP A 322 -7.41 12.34 -13.52
CA ASP A 322 -6.29 13.07 -12.92
C ASP A 322 -5.37 13.69 -14.00
N PRO A 323 -5.62 14.95 -14.39
CA PRO A 323 -4.87 15.66 -15.43
C PRO A 323 -3.38 15.81 -15.08
N SER A 324 -3.03 15.79 -13.80
CA SER A 324 -1.63 15.89 -13.36
C SER A 324 -0.80 14.66 -13.69
N LYS A 325 -1.44 13.54 -14.04
CA LYS A 325 -0.73 12.36 -14.59
C LYS A 325 -0.12 12.63 -15.98
N GLY A 326 -0.62 13.63 -16.71
CA GLY A 326 -0.05 14.09 -17.98
C GLY A 326 1.15 15.04 -17.81
N THR A 327 1.33 15.62 -16.63
CA THR A 327 2.46 16.51 -16.29
C THR A 327 3.58 15.79 -15.54
N MET A 328 3.33 14.58 -15.05
CA MET A 328 4.31 13.75 -14.37
C MET A 328 4.86 12.70 -15.33
N HIS A 329 6.10 12.86 -15.75
CA HIS A 329 6.79 11.83 -16.53
C HIS A 329 6.98 10.58 -15.66
N ASN A 330 6.79 9.37 -16.22
CA ASN A 330 7.00 8.10 -15.49
C ASN A 330 8.39 8.00 -14.83
N ARG A 331 9.36 8.80 -15.31
CA ARG A 331 10.76 8.82 -14.85
C ARG A 331 11.16 10.03 -14.01
N GLU A 332 10.25 10.90 -13.58
CA GLU A 332 10.62 12.04 -12.73
C GLU A 332 10.87 11.59 -11.26
N PRO A 333 12.08 11.78 -10.70
CA PRO A 333 12.44 11.25 -9.39
C PRO A 333 11.79 12.04 -8.24
N ILE A 334 11.41 11.34 -7.18
CA ILE A 334 11.04 11.96 -5.90
C ILE A 334 12.33 12.52 -5.29
N THR A 335 12.51 13.84 -5.33
CA THR A 335 13.70 14.48 -4.78
C THR A 335 13.60 14.60 -3.25
N PRO A 336 14.71 14.47 -2.49
CA PRO A 336 14.73 14.71 -1.04
C PRO A 336 14.16 16.07 -0.61
N LYS A 337 14.26 17.08 -1.49
CA LYS A 337 13.65 18.40 -1.30
C LYS A 337 12.12 18.35 -1.17
N LEU A 338 11.46 17.46 -1.92
CA LEU A 338 10.02 17.25 -1.84
C LEU A 338 9.63 16.56 -0.52
N LEU A 339 10.40 15.56 -0.09
CA LEU A 339 10.24 14.93 1.23
C LEU A 339 10.36 15.95 2.37
N PHE A 340 11.34 16.84 2.30
CA PHE A 340 11.49 17.92 3.27
C PHE A 340 10.29 18.89 3.26
N LYS A 341 9.78 19.26 2.07
CA LYS A 341 8.57 20.10 1.95
C LYS A 341 7.36 19.46 2.64
N SER A 342 7.22 18.14 2.56
CA SER A 342 6.14 17.38 3.24
C SER A 342 6.34 17.28 4.75
N LEU A 343 7.58 17.14 5.23
CA LEU A 343 7.89 17.17 6.67
C LEU A 343 7.59 18.54 7.30
N CYS A 344 7.79 19.62 6.54
CA CYS A 344 7.43 20.97 6.96
C CYS A 344 5.93 21.27 6.87
N ASP A 345 5.09 20.32 6.46
CA ASP A 345 3.64 20.48 6.40
C ASP A 345 2.98 20.09 7.73
N PHE A 346 2.84 21.07 8.61
CA PHE A 346 2.29 20.90 9.97
C PHE A 346 0.86 20.33 9.99
N ASP A 347 0.05 20.58 8.95
CA ASP A 347 -1.34 20.13 8.91
C ASP A 347 -1.46 18.59 8.73
N LEU A 348 -0.37 17.90 8.33
CA LEU A 348 -0.33 16.44 8.13
C LEU A 348 0.27 15.65 9.32
N TRP A 349 0.98 16.33 10.23
CA TRP A 349 1.61 15.68 11.39
C TRP A 349 0.67 14.86 12.29
N PRO A 350 -0.59 15.27 12.54
CA PRO A 350 -1.53 14.43 13.29
C PRO A 350 -1.67 13.02 12.70
N LEU A 351 -1.70 12.90 11.37
CA LEU A 351 -1.79 11.61 10.68
C LEU A 351 -0.48 10.82 10.72
N TYR A 352 0.67 11.49 10.66
CA TYR A 352 1.98 10.84 10.83
C TYR A 352 2.16 10.27 12.24
N ILE A 353 1.72 11.01 13.27
CA ILE A 353 1.74 10.54 14.66
C ILE A 353 0.81 9.33 14.82
N ILE A 354 -0.40 9.37 14.26
CA ILE A 354 -1.30 8.21 14.25
C ILE A 354 -0.61 7.01 13.58
N GLY A 355 -0.01 7.21 12.40
CA GLY A 355 0.74 6.15 11.69
C GLY A 355 1.87 5.54 12.53
N LEU A 356 2.56 6.35 13.33
CA LEU A 356 3.65 5.91 14.20
C LEU A 356 3.20 5.09 15.42
N THR A 357 1.96 5.24 15.89
CA THR A 357 1.54 4.69 17.19
C THR A 357 0.39 3.70 17.11
N PHE A 358 -0.45 3.75 16.08
CA PHE A 358 -1.72 3.01 16.07
C PHE A 358 -1.54 1.48 16.05
N GLU A 359 -0.54 0.97 15.32
CA GLU A 359 -0.38 -0.48 15.08
C GLU A 359 0.41 -1.18 16.20
N THR A 360 1.24 -0.44 16.92
CA THR A 360 2.17 -0.94 17.94
C THR A 360 1.52 -1.86 18.99
N PRO A 361 0.33 -1.54 19.56
CA PRO A 361 -0.31 -2.38 20.57
C PRO A 361 -0.68 -3.79 20.09
N MET A 362 -1.00 -3.93 18.79
CA MET A 362 -1.48 -5.17 18.19
C MET A 362 -0.35 -5.93 17.50
N MET A 363 0.61 -5.21 16.91
CA MET A 363 1.78 -5.80 16.25
C MET A 363 2.66 -6.58 17.23
N THR A 364 2.80 -6.10 18.46
CA THR A 364 3.65 -6.76 19.46
C THR A 364 3.13 -8.17 19.77
N PRO A 365 1.88 -8.40 20.22
CA PRO A 365 1.37 -9.76 20.42
C PRO A 365 1.35 -10.61 19.14
N LYS A 366 1.13 -10.00 17.95
CA LYS A 366 1.14 -10.72 16.66
C LYS A 366 2.48 -11.43 16.42
N GLN A 367 3.59 -10.72 16.65
CA GLN A 367 4.94 -11.24 16.35
C GLN A 367 5.38 -12.40 17.24
N TYR A 368 4.83 -12.51 18.45
CA TYR A 368 5.16 -13.57 19.41
C TYR A 368 4.03 -14.56 19.61
N LEU A 369 2.97 -14.49 18.79
CA LEU A 369 1.81 -15.37 18.91
C LEU A 369 2.24 -16.84 18.86
N THR A 370 3.02 -17.21 17.85
CA THR A 370 3.45 -18.59 17.64
C THR A 370 4.33 -19.10 18.79
N LEU A 371 5.29 -18.28 19.25
CA LEU A 371 6.11 -18.58 20.43
C LEU A 371 5.26 -18.75 21.70
N THR A 372 4.34 -17.82 21.96
CA THR A 372 3.44 -17.86 23.12
C THR A 372 2.61 -19.15 23.13
N LEU A 373 2.10 -19.56 21.97
CA LEU A 373 1.33 -20.80 21.85
C LEU A 373 2.21 -22.05 22.07
N ARG A 374 3.47 -22.05 21.60
CA ARG A 374 4.42 -23.14 21.90
C ARG A 374 4.72 -23.22 23.40
N ASP A 375 4.92 -22.10 24.06
CA ASP A 375 5.18 -22.03 25.51
C ASP A 375 3.97 -22.50 26.35
N LEU A 376 2.73 -22.29 25.87
CA LEU A 376 1.51 -22.84 26.46
C LEU A 376 1.35 -24.37 26.28
N GLY A 377 2.28 -25.02 25.58
CA GLY A 377 2.30 -26.46 25.37
C GLY A 377 1.54 -26.94 24.13
N PHE A 378 1.20 -26.05 23.18
CA PHE A 378 0.70 -26.50 21.88
C PHE A 378 1.84 -27.07 21.03
N ASN A 379 1.56 -28.15 20.30
CA ASN A 379 2.52 -28.70 19.34
C ASN A 379 2.69 -27.74 18.15
N THR A 380 3.88 -27.73 17.53
CA THR A 380 4.26 -26.97 16.32
C THR A 380 3.13 -26.87 15.30
N PHE A 381 2.53 -28.01 14.97
CA PHE A 381 1.45 -28.10 13.99
C PHE A 381 0.17 -27.40 14.43
N VAL A 382 -0.25 -27.63 15.67
CA VAL A 382 -1.46 -27.03 16.23
C VAL A 382 -1.26 -25.52 16.32
N THR A 383 -0.08 -25.06 16.72
CA THR A 383 0.27 -23.63 16.79
C THR A 383 0.07 -22.92 15.44
N ASN A 384 0.55 -23.48 14.33
CA ASN A 384 0.42 -22.85 13.01
C ASN A 384 -1.03 -22.80 12.53
N LEU A 385 -1.85 -23.80 12.87
CA LEU A 385 -3.27 -23.79 12.53
C LEU A 385 -4.08 -22.83 13.40
N LEU A 386 -3.67 -22.63 14.66
CA LEU A 386 -4.33 -21.76 15.63
C LEU A 386 -4.16 -20.26 15.32
N THR A 387 -3.29 -19.89 14.37
CA THR A 387 -3.18 -18.49 13.90
C THR A 387 -4.31 -18.12 12.93
N ILE A 388 -4.81 -19.08 12.15
CA ILE A 388 -5.78 -18.88 11.06
C ILE A 388 -7.06 -18.17 11.54
N PRO A 389 -7.69 -18.53 12.68
CA PRO A 389 -8.91 -17.87 13.12
C PRO A 389 -8.73 -16.38 13.37
N SER A 390 -7.57 -15.95 13.87
CA SER A 390 -7.28 -14.53 14.10
C SER A 390 -7.22 -13.74 12.79
N THR A 391 -6.60 -14.31 11.76
CA THR A 391 -6.49 -13.73 10.41
C THR A 391 -7.87 -13.61 9.76
N VAL A 392 -8.71 -14.66 9.83
CA VAL A 392 -10.06 -14.65 9.26
C VAL A 392 -10.93 -13.59 9.91
N ILE A 393 -10.91 -13.48 11.25
CA ILE A 393 -11.65 -12.44 11.96
C ILE A 393 -11.15 -11.05 11.54
N SER A 394 -9.83 -10.86 11.46
CA SER A 394 -9.23 -9.58 11.03
C SER A 394 -9.68 -9.15 9.63
N ILE A 395 -9.78 -10.07 8.67
CA ILE A 395 -10.32 -9.77 7.32
C ILE A 395 -11.76 -9.24 7.42
N VAL A 396 -12.62 -9.96 8.16
CA VAL A 396 -14.04 -9.61 8.29
C VAL A 396 -14.21 -8.26 8.98
N THR A 397 -13.50 -8.03 10.08
CA THR A 397 -13.59 -6.78 10.85
C THR A 397 -12.98 -5.60 10.12
N MET A 398 -11.88 -5.78 9.37
CA MET A 398 -11.28 -4.76 8.50
C MET A 398 -12.22 -4.32 7.37
N LEU A 399 -12.91 -5.26 6.71
CA LEU A 399 -13.90 -4.92 5.69
C LEU A 399 -15.10 -4.18 6.29
N ALA A 400 -15.58 -4.63 7.45
CA ALA A 400 -16.70 -4.01 8.15
C ALA A 400 -16.41 -2.56 8.57
N ILE A 401 -15.22 -2.30 9.15
CA ILE A 401 -14.85 -0.95 9.60
C ILE A 401 -14.63 0.00 8.42
N THR A 402 -14.04 -0.49 7.32
CA THR A 402 -13.84 0.31 6.10
C THR A 402 -15.20 0.70 5.51
N TYR A 403 -16.14 -0.24 5.42
CA TYR A 403 -17.51 0.04 4.98
C TYR A 403 -18.20 1.07 5.88
N LEU A 404 -18.08 0.90 7.21
CA LEU A 404 -18.68 1.82 8.17
C LEU A 404 -18.13 3.25 8.03
N SER A 405 -16.84 3.43 7.76
CA SER A 405 -16.25 4.77 7.57
C SER A 405 -16.80 5.50 6.36
N GLU A 406 -17.12 4.78 5.30
CA GLU A 406 -17.62 5.36 4.06
C GLU A 406 -19.11 5.69 4.18
N VAL A 407 -19.91 4.81 4.78
CA VAL A 407 -21.35 5.08 5.01
C VAL A 407 -21.56 6.24 5.98
N THR A 408 -20.74 6.34 7.03
CA THR A 408 -20.87 7.39 8.03
C THR A 408 -20.20 8.70 7.62
N GLY A 409 -19.26 8.65 6.67
CA GLY A 409 -18.40 9.79 6.32
C GLY A 409 -17.50 10.28 7.46
N GLN A 410 -17.42 9.54 8.58
CA GLN A 410 -16.70 9.93 9.79
C GLN A 410 -15.41 9.11 9.93
N LEU A 411 -14.30 9.65 9.45
CA LEU A 411 -13.02 8.92 9.39
C LEU A 411 -12.43 8.69 10.78
N THR A 412 -12.43 9.72 11.65
CA THR A 412 -11.82 9.63 12.98
C THR A 412 -12.57 8.68 13.90
N TRP A 413 -13.90 8.81 14.00
CA TRP A 413 -14.69 8.03 14.95
C TRP A 413 -14.64 6.54 14.67
N VAL A 414 -14.73 6.20 13.38
CA VAL A 414 -14.65 4.82 12.95
C VAL A 414 -13.25 4.27 13.21
N SER A 415 -12.18 5.04 12.93
CA SER A 415 -10.79 4.61 13.17
C SER A 415 -10.46 4.36 14.66
N ILE A 416 -11.10 5.08 15.58
CA ILE A 416 -10.93 4.90 17.04
C ILE A 416 -11.44 3.53 17.51
N LEU A 417 -12.46 2.95 16.86
CA LEU A 417 -13.08 1.70 17.30
C LEU A 417 -12.08 0.55 17.43
N GLY A 418 -11.06 0.49 16.57
CA GLY A 418 -9.99 -0.51 16.67
C GLY A 418 -9.18 -0.41 17.96
N GLN A 419 -8.93 0.80 18.45
CA GLN A 419 -8.21 1.01 19.71
C GLN A 419 -9.10 0.66 20.92
N ILE A 420 -10.38 1.03 20.87
CA ILE A 420 -11.36 0.67 21.90
C ILE A 420 -11.53 -0.85 21.99
N TRP A 421 -11.60 -1.54 20.84
CA TRP A 421 -11.68 -3.01 20.77
C TRP A 421 -10.46 -3.67 21.41
N THR A 422 -9.27 -3.13 21.15
CA THR A 422 -7.98 -3.69 21.61
C THR A 422 -7.79 -3.55 23.12
N LEU A 423 -8.29 -2.46 23.72
CA LEU A 423 -8.10 -2.12 25.12
C LEU A 423 -8.44 -3.25 26.12
N PRO A 424 -9.64 -3.86 26.13
CA PRO A 424 -9.99 -4.89 27.12
C PRO A 424 -9.08 -6.12 27.03
N PHE A 425 -8.63 -6.51 25.84
CA PHE A 425 -7.79 -7.69 25.66
C PHE A 425 -6.35 -7.43 26.12
N VAL A 426 -5.78 -6.27 25.84
CA VAL A 426 -4.45 -5.90 26.35
C VAL A 426 -4.47 -5.73 27.87
N VAL A 427 -5.57 -5.19 28.44
CA VAL A 427 -5.77 -5.13 29.90
C VAL A 427 -5.84 -6.54 30.50
N TYR A 428 -6.53 -7.48 29.86
CA TYR A 428 -6.54 -8.88 30.29
C TYR A 428 -5.12 -9.47 30.35
N LEU A 429 -4.32 -9.27 29.29
CA LEU A 429 -2.92 -9.74 29.24
C LEU A 429 -2.02 -9.08 30.30
N TYR A 430 -2.37 -7.88 30.75
CA TYR A 430 -1.67 -7.20 31.83
C TYR A 430 -2.04 -7.75 33.22
N VAL A 431 -3.33 -8.00 33.46
CA VAL A 431 -3.86 -8.36 34.79
C VAL A 431 -3.74 -9.86 35.07
N VAL A 432 -4.05 -10.70 34.08
CA VAL A 432 -4.14 -12.16 34.26
C VAL A 432 -2.77 -12.80 34.03
N ASP A 433 -2.37 -13.70 34.94
CA ASP A 433 -1.18 -14.51 34.72
C ASP A 433 -1.49 -15.63 33.71
N VAL A 434 -0.91 -15.47 32.53
CA VAL A 434 -1.03 -16.36 31.37
C VAL A 434 -0.67 -17.81 31.72
N ASN A 435 0.24 -18.02 32.69
CA ASN A 435 0.66 -19.36 33.11
C ASN A 435 -0.35 -20.07 34.03
N SER A 436 -1.20 -19.30 34.72
CA SER A 436 -2.27 -19.84 35.56
C SER A 436 -3.61 -19.99 34.83
N ALA A 437 -3.75 -19.33 33.68
CA ALA A 437 -4.95 -19.37 32.87
C ALA A 437 -5.00 -20.63 32.00
N SER A 438 -6.21 -21.07 31.63
CA SER A 438 -6.37 -22.12 30.63
C SER A 438 -5.72 -21.69 29.31
N LYS A 439 -4.91 -22.58 28.71
CA LYS A 439 -4.30 -22.35 27.39
C LYS A 439 -5.32 -21.93 26.32
N TRP A 440 -6.55 -22.43 26.41
CA TRP A 440 -7.64 -22.06 25.50
C TRP A 440 -8.19 -20.67 25.77
N ALA A 441 -8.25 -20.23 27.04
CA ALA A 441 -8.68 -18.87 27.37
C ALA A 441 -7.68 -17.84 26.84
N VAL A 442 -6.38 -18.09 27.01
CA VAL A 442 -5.32 -17.23 26.46
C VAL A 442 -5.39 -17.19 24.94
N TRP A 443 -5.58 -18.34 24.28
CA TRP A 443 -5.72 -18.40 22.83
C TRP A 443 -6.94 -17.61 22.32
N ILE A 444 -8.11 -17.70 22.98
CA ILE A 444 -9.30 -16.92 22.62
C ILE A 444 -9.02 -15.41 22.74
N VAL A 445 -8.41 -14.97 23.84
CA VAL A 445 -8.08 -13.56 24.06
C VAL A 445 -7.11 -13.05 23.00
N MET A 446 -6.05 -13.81 22.69
CA MET A 446 -5.10 -13.45 21.64
C MET A 446 -5.75 -13.41 20.26
N THR A 447 -6.64 -14.37 19.97
CA THR A 447 -7.36 -14.44 18.70
C THR A 447 -8.26 -13.22 18.49
N LEU A 448 -9.01 -12.81 19.53
CA LEU A 448 -9.88 -11.64 19.47
C LEU A 448 -9.12 -10.32 19.47
N LEU A 449 -7.97 -10.27 20.16
CA LEU A 449 -7.05 -9.14 20.13
C LEU A 449 -6.50 -8.91 18.73
N LEU A 450 -6.05 -9.97 18.06
CA LEU A 450 -5.47 -9.90 16.71
C LEU A 450 -6.53 -9.82 15.60
N GLY A 451 -7.77 -10.22 15.89
CA GLY A 451 -8.94 -10.00 15.03
C GLY A 451 -9.48 -8.56 15.03
N PHE A 452 -8.75 -7.60 15.62
CA PHE A 452 -9.18 -6.21 15.72
C PHE A 452 -9.54 -5.60 14.35
N PRO A 453 -10.50 -4.66 14.31
CA PRO A 453 -10.83 -3.95 13.07
C PRO A 453 -9.69 -2.98 12.72
N ASN A 454 -8.88 -3.34 11.73
CA ASN A 454 -7.73 -2.55 11.30
C ASN A 454 -8.17 -1.32 10.47
N SER A 455 -7.82 -0.12 10.95
CA SER A 455 -8.15 1.16 10.30
C SER A 455 -7.07 1.72 9.38
N HIS A 456 -5.99 0.97 9.11
CA HIS A 456 -4.86 1.40 8.28
C HIS A 456 -5.30 1.91 6.89
N ALA A 457 -6.19 1.18 6.21
CA ALA A 457 -6.71 1.59 4.90
C ALA A 457 -7.43 2.94 4.94
N ILE A 458 -8.20 3.19 6.00
CA ILE A 458 -8.91 4.46 6.23
C ILE A 458 -7.89 5.58 6.41
N GLN A 459 -6.86 5.37 7.25
CA GLN A 459 -5.83 6.37 7.55
C GLN A 459 -4.98 6.73 6.32
N VAL A 460 -4.60 5.75 5.49
CA VAL A 460 -3.91 5.99 4.21
C VAL A 460 -4.77 6.86 3.30
N SER A 461 -6.06 6.53 3.17
CA SER A 461 -6.99 7.33 2.36
C SER A 461 -7.17 8.74 2.92
N TRP A 462 -7.19 8.88 4.26
CA TRP A 462 -7.33 10.14 4.96
C TRP A 462 -6.13 11.06 4.70
N ASN A 463 -4.91 10.52 4.75
CA ASN A 463 -3.69 11.24 4.42
C ASN A 463 -3.66 11.74 2.97
N SER A 464 -4.10 10.89 2.03
CA SER A 464 -4.24 11.28 0.63
C SER A 464 -5.25 12.42 0.45
N ARG A 465 -6.46 12.30 1.03
CA ARG A 465 -7.51 13.34 0.97
C ARG A 465 -7.01 14.68 1.50
N ASN A 466 -6.24 14.67 2.59
CA ASN A 466 -5.74 15.87 3.25
C ASN A 466 -4.49 16.50 2.61
N SER A 467 -3.89 15.87 1.60
CA SER A 467 -2.68 16.40 0.92
C SER A 467 -3.01 17.23 -0.34
N ASN A 468 -4.22 17.06 -0.89
CA ASN A 468 -4.87 17.82 -1.97
C ASN A 468 -4.14 17.90 -3.34
N THR A 469 -2.83 18.11 -3.44
CA THR A 469 -2.06 18.09 -4.72
C THR A 469 -1.36 16.76 -4.95
N VAL A 470 -1.26 16.29 -6.19
CA VAL A 470 -0.72 14.95 -6.52
C VAL A 470 0.74 14.77 -6.12
N ARG A 471 1.56 15.80 -6.34
CA ARG A 471 2.95 15.83 -5.88
C ARG A 471 3.04 15.76 -4.34
N SER A 472 2.12 16.42 -3.62
CA SER A 472 2.08 16.35 -2.15
C SER A 472 1.55 15.00 -1.66
N ARG A 473 0.49 14.46 -2.28
CA ARG A 473 -0.13 13.15 -1.97
C ARG A 473 0.89 12.01 -2.04
N THR A 474 1.74 11.99 -3.07
CA THR A 474 2.73 10.92 -3.24
C THR A 474 3.76 10.95 -2.11
N VAL A 475 4.22 12.14 -1.73
CA VAL A 475 5.26 12.33 -0.72
C VAL A 475 4.70 12.13 0.68
N SER A 476 3.51 12.63 0.97
CA SER A 476 2.85 12.45 2.26
C SER A 476 2.47 10.99 2.50
N ALA A 477 2.05 10.26 1.47
CA ALA A 477 1.78 8.83 1.56
C ALA A 477 3.04 8.04 1.91
N ALA A 478 4.17 8.35 1.26
CA ALA A 478 5.46 7.76 1.61
C ALA A 478 5.86 8.08 3.05
N MET A 479 5.69 9.34 3.48
CA MET A 479 6.02 9.73 4.86
C MET A 479 5.17 9.01 5.91
N TYR A 480 3.86 8.92 5.67
CA TYR A 480 2.97 8.15 6.52
C TYR A 480 3.39 6.68 6.59
N ASN A 481 3.71 6.04 5.46
CA ASN A 481 4.16 4.65 5.44
C ASN A 481 5.46 4.45 6.23
N MET A 482 6.41 5.39 6.12
CA MET A 482 7.65 5.36 6.91
C MET A 482 7.35 5.44 8.42
N CYS A 483 6.37 6.24 8.85
CA CYS A 483 5.90 6.27 10.24
C CYS A 483 5.31 4.92 10.68
N VAL A 484 4.49 4.28 9.84
CA VAL A 484 3.93 2.95 10.12
C VAL A 484 5.04 1.90 10.28
N GLN A 485 6.05 1.91 9.41
CA GLN A 485 7.17 0.99 9.54
C GLN A 485 8.00 1.23 10.80
N ALA A 486 8.19 2.50 11.19
CA ALA A 486 8.82 2.85 12.46
C ALA A 486 8.01 2.33 13.66
N SER A 487 6.67 2.38 13.62
CA SER A 487 5.79 1.78 14.64
C SER A 487 6.07 0.29 14.82
N SER A 488 6.24 -0.40 13.70
CA SER A 488 6.52 -1.83 13.60
C SER A 488 7.90 -2.20 14.15
N ILE A 489 8.90 -1.31 14.02
CA ILE A 489 10.22 -1.45 14.67
C ILE A 489 10.09 -1.29 16.19
N ILE A 490 9.31 -0.31 16.65
CA ILE A 490 9.05 -0.10 18.07
C ILE A 490 8.40 -1.36 18.66
N ALA A 491 7.35 -1.87 18.01
CA ALA A 491 6.63 -3.08 18.42
C ALA A 491 7.54 -4.31 18.58
N ALA A 492 8.45 -4.54 17.63
CA ALA A 492 9.39 -5.66 17.66
C ALA A 492 10.30 -5.67 18.90
N ASN A 493 10.48 -4.51 19.52
CA ASN A 493 11.36 -4.34 20.67
C ASN A 493 10.63 -4.26 22.01
N ILE A 494 9.28 -4.29 22.05
CA ILE A 494 8.52 -4.14 23.29
C ILE A 494 8.69 -5.34 24.23
N TYR A 495 8.65 -6.56 23.70
CA TYR A 495 8.88 -7.79 24.45
C TYR A 495 10.37 -8.18 24.39
N ARG A 496 11.20 -7.53 25.22
CA ARG A 496 12.63 -7.85 25.37
C ARG A 496 12.94 -8.57 26.68
N ALA A 497 13.83 -9.55 26.60
CA ALA A 497 14.40 -10.27 27.73
C ALA A 497 15.84 -9.78 27.99
N GLY A 498 16.06 -8.76 28.83
CA GLY A 498 17.43 -8.37 29.24
C GLY A 498 17.86 -6.93 28.94
N ASN A 499 18.65 -6.39 29.89
CA ASN A 499 19.09 -5.00 30.05
C ASN A 499 20.01 -4.52 28.91
N LEU A 500 19.48 -4.22 27.71
CA LEU A 500 20.29 -3.51 26.72
C LEU A 500 19.49 -2.76 25.64
N ALA A 501 18.93 -1.60 25.99
CA ALA A 501 18.76 -0.49 25.03
C ALA A 501 18.56 0.84 25.75
N LYS A 502 19.68 1.52 26.05
CA LYS A 502 19.68 2.92 26.49
C LYS A 502 20.08 3.93 25.39
N THR A 503 20.49 3.50 24.20
CA THR A 503 21.30 4.38 23.32
C THR A 503 20.63 4.85 22.02
N LEU A 504 19.39 4.45 21.69
CA LEU A 504 18.69 4.94 20.48
C LEU A 504 17.32 5.56 20.76
N ALA A 505 16.98 5.76 22.05
CA ALA A 505 15.66 6.17 22.51
C ALA A 505 15.63 7.66 22.90
N LEU A 506 16.04 8.57 22.01
CA LEU A 506 15.91 10.01 22.29
C LEU A 506 14.57 10.61 21.85
N VAL A 507 13.65 9.82 21.28
CA VAL A 507 12.29 10.28 20.89
C VAL A 507 11.15 9.47 21.55
N LEU A 508 11.37 8.23 21.99
CA LEU A 508 10.37 7.49 22.76
C LEU A 508 11.05 6.67 23.86
N VAL A 509 10.82 7.09 25.10
CA VAL A 509 11.37 6.51 26.32
C VAL A 509 10.81 5.08 26.54
N LEU A 510 11.65 4.19 27.08
CA LEU A 510 11.35 2.97 27.88
C LEU A 510 11.24 1.61 27.16
N LEU A 511 12.34 0.83 27.05
CA LEU A 511 12.24 -0.62 26.79
C LEU A 511 13.38 -1.44 27.41
N VAL A 512 13.15 -2.00 28.62
CA VAL A 512 14.07 -2.93 29.30
C VAL A 512 13.32 -3.91 30.24
N ASP A 513 13.65 -5.20 30.12
CA ASP A 513 13.42 -6.35 31.02
C ASP A 513 12.00 -6.72 31.45
N ASP A 514 11.46 -7.84 30.95
CA ASP A 514 10.38 -8.57 31.66
C ASP A 514 10.02 -9.99 31.12
N ALA A 515 10.95 -10.81 30.62
CA ALA A 515 10.63 -12.24 30.41
C ALA A 515 10.48 -12.98 31.76
N PRO A 516 9.54 -13.92 31.95
CA PRO A 516 8.55 -14.45 31.00
C PRO A 516 7.14 -13.82 31.12
N ARG A 517 6.93 -12.87 32.04
CA ARG A 517 5.59 -12.33 32.35
C ARG A 517 5.17 -11.12 31.51
N TYR A 518 6.12 -10.47 30.84
CA TYR A 518 5.94 -9.27 30.03
C TYR A 518 5.04 -8.18 30.65
N ARG A 519 4.93 -8.09 31.99
CA ARG A 519 3.99 -7.18 32.67
C ARG A 519 4.26 -5.72 32.32
N ARG A 520 5.52 -5.29 32.27
CA ARG A 520 5.90 -3.95 31.81
C ARG A 520 5.62 -3.75 30.32
N GLY A 521 5.86 -4.77 29.49
CA GLY A 521 5.49 -4.75 28.07
C GLY A 521 3.98 -4.51 27.90
N ASN A 522 3.16 -5.32 28.56
CA ASN A 522 1.70 -5.18 28.53
C ASN A 522 1.22 -3.85 29.12
N ARG A 523 1.87 -3.34 30.16
CA ARG A 523 1.61 -1.98 30.67
C ARG A 523 1.88 -0.90 29.61
N VAL A 524 2.99 -0.99 28.89
CA VAL A 524 3.32 -0.07 27.79
C VAL A 524 2.26 -0.17 26.68
N LEU A 525 1.82 -1.38 26.33
CA LEU A 525 0.74 -1.57 25.36
C LEU A 525 -0.57 -0.91 25.83
N VAL A 526 -0.98 -1.09 27.10
CA VAL A 526 -2.17 -0.40 27.66
C VAL A 526 -2.01 1.12 27.57
N SER A 527 -0.85 1.65 27.98
CA SER A 527 -0.58 3.09 27.90
C SER A 527 -0.68 3.59 26.46
N LEU A 528 -0.09 2.89 25.50
CA LEU A 528 -0.15 3.25 24.08
C LEU A 528 -1.58 3.23 23.52
N VAL A 529 -2.40 2.22 23.85
CA VAL A 529 -3.81 2.19 23.42
C VAL A 529 -4.57 3.40 23.93
N VAL A 530 -4.40 3.73 25.23
CA VAL A 530 -5.05 4.90 25.83
C VAL A 530 -4.55 6.19 25.17
N THR A 531 -3.24 6.34 24.98
CA THR A 531 -2.66 7.50 24.29
C THR A 531 -3.18 7.61 22.85
N ASN A 532 -3.31 6.51 22.12
CA ASN A 532 -3.86 6.50 20.77
C ASN A 532 -5.30 7.03 20.74
N ILE A 533 -6.16 6.60 21.67
CA ILE A 533 -7.54 7.11 21.76
C ILE A 533 -7.53 8.64 21.89
N PHE A 534 -6.66 9.20 22.74
CA PHE A 534 -6.52 10.65 22.86
C PHE A 534 -5.95 11.30 21.59
N ILE A 535 -4.95 10.72 20.94
CA ILE A 535 -4.38 11.24 19.69
C ILE A 535 -5.45 11.35 18.60
N TYR A 536 -6.30 10.34 18.43
CA TYR A 536 -7.40 10.42 17.47
C TYR A 536 -8.41 11.52 17.83
N LEU A 537 -8.80 11.63 19.11
CA LEU A 537 -9.70 12.70 19.56
C LEU A 537 -9.11 14.10 19.29
N LEU A 538 -7.84 14.30 19.62
CA LEU A 538 -7.12 15.55 19.36
C LEU A 538 -7.00 15.84 17.87
N THR A 539 -6.77 14.81 17.05
CA THR A 539 -6.73 14.95 15.58
C THR A 539 -8.06 15.43 15.03
N LYS A 540 -9.18 14.89 15.53
CA LYS A 540 -10.52 15.36 15.16
C LYS A 540 -10.72 16.83 15.54
N ILE A 541 -10.43 17.17 16.80
CA ILE A 541 -10.57 18.55 17.31
C ILE A 541 -9.73 19.51 16.47
N TYR A 542 -8.49 19.13 16.15
CA TYR A 542 -7.59 19.93 15.32
C TYR A 542 -8.17 20.22 13.93
N TYR A 543 -8.64 19.20 13.20
CA TYR A 543 -9.19 19.41 11.86
C TYR A 543 -10.53 20.15 11.86
N VAL A 544 -11.41 19.90 12.84
CA VAL A 544 -12.64 20.68 13.02
C VAL A 544 -12.31 22.16 13.26
N TRP A 545 -11.38 22.44 14.17
CA TRP A 545 -10.94 23.80 14.48
C TRP A 545 -10.31 24.48 13.25
N ARG A 546 -9.45 23.76 12.52
CA ARG A 546 -8.75 24.26 11.33
C ARG A 546 -9.76 24.61 10.23
N ASN A 547 -10.74 23.75 9.99
CA ASN A 547 -11.81 24.00 9.02
C ASN A 547 -12.65 25.21 9.41
N SER A 548 -13.10 25.29 10.67
CA SER A 548 -13.88 26.42 11.16
C SER A 548 -13.10 27.75 11.11
N SER A 549 -11.80 27.72 11.42
CA SER A 549 -10.93 28.90 11.31
C SER A 549 -10.80 29.39 9.86
N ARG A 550 -10.64 28.48 8.90
CA ARG A 550 -10.55 28.80 7.48
C ARG A 550 -11.87 29.28 6.91
N GLU A 551 -12.97 28.65 7.30
CA GLU A 551 -14.31 29.06 6.90
C GLU A 551 -14.64 30.48 7.35
N LYS A 552 -14.30 30.83 8.59
CA LYS A 552 -14.43 32.22 9.07
C LYS A 552 -13.65 33.22 8.23
N LYS A 553 -12.43 32.87 7.80
CA LYS A 553 -11.60 33.73 6.93
C LYS A 553 -12.14 33.81 5.51
N TRP A 554 -12.56 32.69 4.95
CA TRP A 554 -13.12 32.60 3.60
C TRP A 554 -14.43 33.38 3.47
N ASN A 555 -15.32 33.22 4.45
CA ASN A 555 -16.62 33.91 4.47
C ASN A 555 -16.50 35.39 4.83
N ALA A 556 -15.34 35.85 5.32
CA ALA A 556 -15.06 37.27 5.51
C ALA A 556 -14.62 37.97 4.22
N LEU A 557 -14.23 37.23 3.18
CA LEU A 557 -13.90 37.77 1.86
C LEU A 557 -15.17 37.98 1.04
N SER A 558 -15.23 39.10 0.31
CA SER A 558 -16.27 39.34 -0.70
C SER A 558 -16.11 38.40 -1.89
N SER A 559 -17.17 38.21 -2.70
CA SER A 559 -17.14 37.32 -3.87
C SER A 559 -16.05 37.69 -4.89
N GLN A 560 -15.75 38.99 -5.04
CA GLN A 560 -14.67 39.46 -5.92
C GLN A 560 -13.28 39.14 -5.34
N GLU A 561 -13.10 39.28 -4.03
CA GLU A 561 -11.85 38.91 -3.36
C GLU A 561 -11.62 37.39 -3.35
N GLN A 562 -12.68 36.60 -3.27
CA GLN A 562 -12.59 35.14 -3.40
C GLN A 562 -12.11 34.74 -4.80
N LEU A 563 -12.67 35.32 -5.86
CA LEU A 563 -12.23 35.10 -7.25
C LEU A 563 -10.78 35.56 -7.44
N HIS A 564 -10.45 36.75 -6.94
CA HIS A 564 -9.08 37.27 -7.01
C HIS A 564 -8.08 36.36 -6.28
N TYR A 565 -8.45 35.82 -5.11
CA TYR A 565 -7.63 34.83 -4.41
C TYR A 565 -7.44 33.56 -5.25
N LEU A 566 -8.50 33.03 -5.86
CA LEU A 566 -8.41 31.82 -6.68
C LEU A 566 -7.50 32.02 -7.90
N GLU A 567 -7.48 33.21 -8.49
CA GLU A 567 -6.64 33.54 -9.65
C GLU A 567 -5.17 33.83 -9.29
N THR A 568 -4.90 34.42 -8.12
CA THR A 568 -3.57 34.95 -7.78
C THR A 568 -2.83 34.21 -6.67
N THR A 569 -3.50 33.26 -6.00
CA THR A 569 -2.90 32.58 -4.84
C THR A 569 -1.67 31.75 -5.23
N LYS A 570 -0.65 31.82 -4.37
CA LYS A 570 0.53 30.94 -4.42
C LYS A 570 0.39 29.73 -3.48
N ASP A 571 -0.72 29.64 -2.76
CA ASP A 571 -0.97 28.53 -1.83
C ASP A 571 -1.30 27.26 -2.61
N GLU A 572 -0.49 26.22 -2.41
CA GLU A 572 -0.70 24.92 -3.06
C GLU A 572 -1.37 23.93 -2.10
N GLY A 573 -2.23 23.08 -2.65
CA GLY A 573 -2.77 21.91 -1.97
C GLY A 573 -3.57 22.24 -0.72
N ASN A 574 -3.14 21.68 0.42
CA ASN A 574 -3.86 21.78 1.68
C ASN A 574 -3.65 23.13 2.40
N ARG A 575 -2.81 24.01 1.87
CA ARG A 575 -2.58 25.36 2.41
C ARG A 575 -3.60 26.38 1.95
N ARG A 576 -4.34 26.07 0.87
CA ARG A 576 -5.38 26.93 0.32
C ARG A 576 -6.50 27.22 1.33
N LEU A 577 -7.03 28.44 1.28
CA LEU A 577 -8.10 28.90 2.17
C LEU A 577 -9.45 28.23 1.89
N ASP A 578 -9.72 27.86 0.65
CA ASP A 578 -10.94 27.13 0.22
C ASP A 578 -10.87 25.64 0.53
N PHE A 579 -9.69 25.11 0.82
CA PHE A 579 -9.52 23.70 1.17
C PHE A 579 -10.10 23.37 2.56
N ARG A 580 -10.76 22.21 2.67
CA ARG A 580 -11.30 21.65 3.91
C ARG A 580 -10.71 20.27 4.17
N PHE A 581 -10.19 20.07 5.37
CA PHE A 581 -9.65 18.79 5.81
C PHE A 581 -10.78 17.78 6.06
N ALA A 582 -10.59 16.56 5.60
CA ALA A 582 -11.40 15.43 6.03
C ALA A 582 -11.03 15.07 7.48
N HIS A 583 -11.98 14.52 8.23
CA HIS A 583 -11.85 14.14 9.64
C HIS A 583 -12.91 13.11 10.05
#